data_AF-A0A6L5FIC2-F1
#
_entry.id   AF-A0A6L5FIC2-F1
#
_cell.length_a   1.000
_cell.length_b   1.000
_cell.length_c   1.000
_cell.angle_alpha   90.00
_cell.angle_beta   90.00
_cell.angle_gamma   90.00
#
_symmetry.space_group_name_H-M   'P 1'
#
loop_
_entity.id
_entity.type
_entity.pdbx_description
1 polymer ?
#
loop_
_entity_poly.entity_id
_entity_poly.type
_entity_poly.pdbx_seq_one_letter_code
_entity_poly.pdbx_strand_id
1 'polypeptide(L)'
;MGSHRDERGEPLRVVATDPRVWFAHKLWLSKRMDRDPIKRKRDEAQAQTIGQVVAEHLPHLSFVQDQMRMLPKTVFDEAAPLFSTAGR
;
A
#
# COMPACT_ATOMS: atom_id res chain seq x y z
N MET A 1 8.37 9.76 11.45
CA MET A 1 8.77 8.37 11.78
C MET A 1 7.75 7.80 12.76
N GLY A 2 6.85 6.92 12.32
CA GLY A 2 5.74 6.37 13.13
C GLY A 2 4.46 6.30 12.30
N SER A 3 3.68 5.21 12.24
CA SER A 3 3.64 4.00 13.05
C SER A 3 2.94 2.88 12.27
N HIS A 4 3.65 1.79 11.96
CA HIS A 4 3.06 0.55 11.43
C HIS A 4 2.65 -0.36 12.59
N ARG A 5 2.06 0.25 13.60
CA ARG A 5 1.73 -0.41 14.85
C ARG A 5 0.26 -0.82 14.83
N ASP A 6 -0.03 -1.98 15.40
CA ASP A 6 -1.41 -2.39 15.68
C ASP A 6 -2.05 -1.46 16.73
N GLU A 7 -3.31 -1.72 17.10
CA GLU A 7 -4.04 -0.90 18.08
C GLU A 7 -3.39 -0.89 19.48
N ARG A 8 -2.36 -1.72 19.70
CA ARG A 8 -1.61 -1.87 20.95
C ARG A 8 -0.18 -1.31 20.86
N GLY A 9 0.26 -0.84 19.70
CA GLY A 9 1.62 -0.32 19.56
C GLY A 9 2.64 -1.33 19.02
N GLU A 10 2.25 -2.54 18.63
CA GLU A 10 3.17 -3.61 18.21
C GLU A 10 3.32 -3.69 16.68
N PRO A 11 4.45 -4.21 16.14
CA PRO A 11 4.63 -4.39 14.71
C PRO A 11 3.48 -5.17 14.07
N LEU A 12 2.82 -4.56 13.08
CA LEU A 12 1.72 -5.20 12.37
C LEU A 12 2.24 -6.34 11.47
N ARG A 13 1.82 -7.58 11.75
CA ARG A 13 2.02 -8.69 10.81
C ARG A 13 1.06 -8.52 9.63
N VAL A 14 1.63 -8.41 8.43
CA VAL A 14 0.86 -8.40 7.16
C VAL A 14 1.04 -9.76 6.49
N VAL A 15 -0.09 -10.44 6.22
CA VAL A 15 -0.11 -11.66 5.39
C VAL A 15 -0.88 -11.32 4.12
N ALA A 16 -0.19 -11.30 2.99
CA ALA A 16 -0.76 -11.00 1.69
C ALA A 16 -0.09 -11.86 0.61
N THR A 17 -0.88 -12.36 -0.34
CA THR A 17 -0.38 -13.18 -1.46
C THR A 17 0.54 -12.39 -2.39
N ASP A 18 0.20 -11.13 -2.68
CA ASP A 18 1.08 -10.19 -3.37
C ASP A 18 1.01 -8.83 -2.63
N PRO A 19 2.11 -8.38 -2.00
CA PRO A 19 2.12 -7.12 -1.26
C PRO A 19 1.90 -5.90 -2.17
N ARG A 20 2.19 -6.01 -3.48
CA ARG A 20 1.96 -4.94 -4.47
C ARG A 20 0.48 -4.67 -4.66
N VAL A 21 -0.29 -5.74 -4.87
CA VAL A 21 -1.74 -5.67 -5.01
C VAL A 21 -2.36 -5.20 -3.70
N TRP A 22 -1.82 -5.66 -2.56
CA TRP A 22 -2.34 -5.31 -1.25
C TRP A 22 -2.28 -3.79 -0.99
N PHE A 23 -1.13 -3.14 -1.21
CA PHE A 23 -1.03 -1.69 -0.94
C PHE A 23 -1.90 -0.88 -1.91
N ALA A 24 -1.99 -1.29 -3.18
CA ALA A 24 -2.85 -0.63 -4.16
C ALA A 24 -4.33 -0.72 -3.76
N HIS A 25 -4.78 -1.88 -3.28
CA HIS A 25 -6.13 -2.07 -2.78
C HIS A 25 -6.39 -1.25 -1.50
N LYS A 26 -5.41 -1.14 -0.61
CA LYS A 26 -5.52 -0.29 0.60
C LYS A 26 -5.68 1.19 0.25
N LEU A 27 -4.92 1.68 -0.73
CA LEU A 27 -5.07 3.05 -1.23
C LEU A 27 -6.45 3.26 -1.85
N TRP A 28 -6.94 2.31 -2.64
CA TRP A 28 -8.27 2.39 -3.21
C TRP A 28 -9.36 2.42 -2.12
N LEU A 29 -9.26 1.57 -1.10
CA LEU A 29 -10.19 1.56 0.04
C LEU A 29 -10.19 2.89 0.80
N SER A 30 -9.04 3.54 0.96
CA SER A 30 -8.95 4.82 1.68
C SER A 30 -9.62 5.99 0.93
N LYS A 31 -9.90 5.83 -0.37
CA LYS A 31 -10.59 6.85 -1.18
C LYS A 31 -12.10 6.65 -1.24
N ARG A 32 -12.62 5.53 -0.72
CA ARG A 32 -14.05 5.26 -0.75
C ARG A 32 -14.82 6.16 0.22
N MET A 33 -15.89 6.77 -0.29
CA MET A 33 -16.75 7.67 0.49
C MET A 33 -17.52 6.96 1.62
N ASP A 34 -17.82 5.68 1.43
CA ASP A 34 -18.51 4.82 2.40
C ASP A 34 -17.57 4.18 3.44
N ARG A 35 -16.26 4.50 3.39
CA ARG A 35 -15.28 3.95 4.32
C ARG A 35 -15.36 4.67 5.67
N ASP A 36 -15.40 3.88 6.74
CA ASP A 36 -15.27 4.39 8.10
C ASP A 36 -14.06 5.34 8.24
N PRO A 37 -14.22 6.56 8.78
CA PRO A 37 -13.17 7.59 8.79
C PRO A 37 -11.87 7.17 9.49
N ILE A 38 -11.94 6.34 10.53
CA ILE A 38 -10.77 5.86 11.26
C ILE A 38 -10.04 4.81 10.42
N LYS A 39 -10.78 3.85 9.86
CA LYS A 39 -10.23 2.83 8.95
C LYS A 39 -9.64 3.47 7.70
N ARG A 40 -10.23 4.55 7.20
CA ARG A 40 -9.76 5.30 6.03
C ARG A 40 -8.33 5.80 6.20
N LYS A 41 -8.06 6.52 7.30
CA LYS A 41 -6.71 7.02 7.63
C LYS A 41 -5.71 5.87 7.79
N ARG A 42 -6.14 4.77 8.42
CA ARG A 42 -5.29 3.58 8.61
C ARG A 42 -4.96 2.89 7.29
N ASP A 43 -5.94 2.71 6.41
CA ASP A 43 -5.75 2.08 5.09
C ASP A 43 -4.77 2.91 4.24
N GLU A 44 -4.87 4.24 4.27
CA GLU A 44 -3.92 5.14 3.59
C GLU A 44 -2.49 5.01 4.14
N ALA A 45 -2.32 5.09 5.45
CA ALA A 45 -1.01 4.94 6.08
C ALA A 45 -0.39 3.57 5.76
N GLN A 46 -1.19 2.50 5.82
CA GLN A 46 -0.78 1.16 5.45
C GLN A 46 -0.35 1.06 3.97
N ALA A 47 -1.10 1.68 3.05
CA ALA A 47 -0.75 1.69 1.64
C ALA A 47 0.60 2.38 1.38
N GLN A 48 0.79 3.57 1.94
CA GLN A 48 2.05 4.32 1.80
C GLN A 48 3.23 3.53 2.35
N THR A 49 3.08 2.97 3.55
CA THR A 49 4.08 2.13 4.21
C THR A 49 4.50 0.96 3.34
N ILE A 50 3.53 0.13 2.95
CA ILE A 50 3.85 -1.12 2.27
C ILE A 50 4.36 -0.83 0.86
N GLY A 51 3.88 0.23 0.20
CA GLY A 51 4.46 0.70 -1.07
C GLY A 51 5.96 0.96 -0.96
N GLN A 52 6.38 1.71 0.07
CA GLN A 52 7.79 1.99 0.35
C GLN A 52 8.58 0.74 0.71
N VAL A 53 8.07 -0.08 1.64
CA VAL A 53 8.73 -1.33 2.07
C VAL A 53 8.94 -2.27 0.89
N VAL A 54 7.97 -2.43 -0.01
CA VAL A 54 8.11 -3.27 -1.18
C VAL A 54 9.12 -2.67 -2.15
N ALA A 55 9.08 -1.36 -2.40
CA ALA A 55 10.04 -0.69 -3.29
C ALA A 55 11.49 -0.79 -2.78
N GLU A 56 11.70 -0.66 -1.47
CA GLU A 56 13.04 -0.65 -0.86
C GLU A 56 13.59 -2.05 -0.58
N HIS A 57 12.75 -2.97 -0.11
CA HIS A 57 13.20 -4.27 0.41
C HIS A 57 12.86 -5.46 -0.50
N LEU A 58 11.96 -5.30 -1.48
CA LEU A 58 11.57 -6.34 -2.42
C LEU A 58 11.79 -5.89 -3.87
N PRO A 59 13.02 -5.51 -4.27
CA PRO A 59 13.29 -4.91 -5.59
C PRO A 59 13.00 -5.84 -6.78
N HIS A 60 12.90 -7.15 -6.55
CA HIS A 60 12.48 -8.13 -7.57
C HIS A 60 10.98 -8.06 -7.88
N LEU A 61 10.17 -7.44 -7.02
CA LEU A 61 8.74 -7.21 -7.22
C LEU A 61 8.51 -5.79 -7.76
N SER A 62 8.79 -5.57 -9.04
CA SER A 62 8.53 -4.28 -9.67
C SER A 62 7.02 -3.97 -9.74
N PHE A 63 6.67 -2.69 -9.64
CA PHE A 63 5.30 -2.20 -9.80
C PHE A 63 5.12 -1.58 -11.20
N VAL A 64 5.04 -2.44 -12.22
CA VAL A 64 4.84 -2.04 -13.62
C VAL A 64 3.52 -2.56 -14.16
N GLN A 65 2.90 -1.82 -15.08
CA GLN A 65 1.57 -2.10 -15.58
C GLN A 65 1.42 -3.51 -16.16
N ASP A 66 2.45 -4.02 -16.84
CA ASP A 66 2.44 -5.37 -17.43
C ASP A 66 2.34 -6.50 -16.41
N GLN A 67 2.87 -6.29 -15.20
CA GLN A 67 2.76 -7.27 -14.11
C GLN A 67 1.48 -7.06 -13.31
N MET A 68 0.92 -5.85 -13.35
CA MET A 68 -0.24 -5.42 -12.55
C MET A 68 -1.55 -5.40 -13.36
N ARG A 69 -1.67 -6.22 -14.41
CA ARG A 69 -2.85 -6.24 -15.33
C ARG A 69 -4.18 -6.57 -14.66
N MET A 70 -4.14 -7.21 -13.48
CA MET A 70 -5.33 -7.49 -12.67
C MET A 70 -5.89 -6.25 -11.96
N LEU A 71 -5.08 -5.19 -11.81
CA LEU A 71 -5.54 -3.93 -11.25
C LEU A 71 -6.26 -3.12 -12.34
N PRO A 72 -7.43 -2.53 -12.05
CA PRO A 72 -7.98 -1.50 -12.91
C PRO A 72 -6.95 -0.38 -13.13
N LYS A 73 -6.88 0.16 -14.35
CA LYS A 73 -5.86 1.16 -14.71
C LYS A 73 -5.83 2.35 -13.73
N THR A 74 -7.00 2.82 -13.32
CA THR A 74 -7.14 3.93 -12.36
C THR A 74 -6.49 3.60 -11.01
N VAL A 75 -6.69 2.39 -10.50
CA VAL A 75 -6.08 1.94 -9.23
C VAL A 75 -4.55 1.82 -9.39
N PHE A 76 -4.08 1.32 -10.53
CA PHE A 76 -2.64 1.26 -10.81
C PHE A 76 -2.02 2.66 -10.86
N ASP A 77 -2.58 3.57 -11.65
CA ASP A 77 -2.05 4.93 -11.83
C ASP A 77 -1.99 5.69 -10.50
N GLU A 78 -3.01 5.52 -9.66
CA GLU A 78 -3.06 6.15 -8.34
C GLU A 78 -2.06 5.56 -7.35
N ALA A 79 -1.78 4.26 -7.44
CA ALA A 79 -0.90 3.55 -6.52
C ALA A 79 0.57 3.59 -6.93
N ALA A 80 0.88 3.75 -8.21
CA ALA A 80 2.24 3.76 -8.76
C ALA A 80 3.18 4.78 -8.05
N PRO A 81 2.75 6.00 -7.67
CA PRO A 81 3.61 6.94 -6.95
C PRO A 81 4.04 6.45 -5.55
N LEU A 82 3.29 5.53 -4.93
CA LEU A 82 3.66 4.95 -3.64
C LEU A 82 4.79 3.92 -3.76
N PHE A 83 5.05 3.42 -4.97
CA PHE A 83 6.17 2.54 -5.28
C PHE A 83 7.39 3.40 -5.65
N SER A 84 8.01 4.02 -4.65
CA SER A 84 9.19 4.86 -4.84
C SER A 84 10.22 4.57 -3.75
N THR A 85 11.50 4.51 -4.17
CA THR A 85 12.65 4.40 -3.27
C THR A 85 13.16 5.78 -2.80
N ALA A 86 12.44 6.87 -3.12
CA ALA A 86 12.80 8.22 -2.69
C ALA A 86 12.44 8.41 -1.21
N GLY A 87 13.27 7.84 -0.33
CA GLY A 87 13.03 7.78 1.10
C GLY A 87 14.30 7.68 1.93
N ARG A 88 15.33 8.51 1.63
CA ARG A 88 16.36 8.89 2.60
C ARG A 88 16.74 10.36 2.41
#